data_AF-A0A3P7GFK4-F1
#
_entry.id   AF-A0A3P7GFK4-F1
#
_cell.length_a   1.000
_cell.length_b   1.000
_cell.length_c   1.000
_cell.angle_alpha   90.00
_cell.angle_beta   90.00
_cell.angle_gamma   90.00
#
_symmetry.space_group_name_H-M   'P 1'
#
loop_
_entity.id
_entity.type
_entity.pdbx_description
1 polymer ?
#
loop_
_entity_poly.entity_id
_entity_poly.type
_entity_poly.pdbx_seq_one_letter_code
_entity_poly.pdbx_strand_id
1 'polypeptide(L)' 'MEKKSTLTIQKLIEDDEGDYQVVVENEGGKVQHKFSLEVKSEPMIIDADKYKEPQVFDKGENVKLQLAFTG' A
#
# COMPACT_ATOMS: atom_id res chain seq x y z
N MET A 1 -10.67 -6.19 -36.83
CA MET A 1 -9.94 -5.17 -36.04
C MET A 1 -9.95 -5.62 -34.59
N GLU A 2 -8.79 -5.82 -34.00
CA GLU A 2 -8.64 -6.14 -32.58
C GLU A 2 -8.90 -4.86 -31.77
N LYS A 3 -9.91 -4.87 -30.90
CA LYS A 3 -10.20 -3.72 -30.02
C LYS A 3 -9.38 -3.86 -28.73
N LYS A 4 -8.48 -2.92 -28.50
CA LYS A 4 -7.65 -2.83 -27.29
C LYS A 4 -7.89 -1.48 -26.61
N SER A 5 -7.99 -1.50 -25.28
CA SER A 5 -8.00 -0.31 -24.43
C SER A 5 -6.95 -0.48 -23.34
N THR A 6 -6.24 0.59 -22.99
CA THR A 6 -5.19 0.60 -21.97
C THR A 6 -5.47 1.74 -20.99
N LEU A 7 -5.46 1.45 -19.69
CA LEU A 7 -5.46 2.45 -18.63
C LEU A 7 -4.04 2.55 -18.05
N THR A 8 -3.50 3.76 -17.96
CA THR A 8 -2.17 4.02 -17.41
C THR A 8 -2.28 5.10 -16.34
N ILE A 9 -1.79 4.82 -15.14
CA ILE A 9 -1.65 5.77 -14.02
C ILE A 9 -0.18 6.14 -13.93
N GLN A 10 0.18 7.41 -14.18
CA GLN A 10 1.59 7.82 -14.30
C GLN A 10 2.28 8.04 -12.95
N LYS A 11 1.55 8.58 -11.97
CA LYS A 11 2.05 8.86 -10.62
C LYS A 11 1.09 8.21 -9.65
N LEU A 12 1.41 6.98 -9.30
CA LEU A 12 0.63 6.18 -8.39
C LEU A 12 0.68 6.82 -6.99
N ILE A 13 -0.50 7.07 -6.41
CA ILE A 13 -0.68 7.51 -5.03
C ILE A 13 -1.50 6.48 -4.26
N GLU A 14 -1.50 6.55 -2.92
CA GLU A 14 -2.25 5.59 -2.08
C GLU A 14 -3.75 5.54 -2.45
N ASP A 15 -4.35 6.68 -2.84
CA ASP A 15 -5.75 6.76 -3.26
C ASP A 15 -6.06 6.01 -4.58
N ASP A 16 -5.04 5.61 -5.35
CA ASP A 16 -5.21 4.78 -6.54
C ASP A 16 -5.36 3.28 -6.18
N GLU A 17 -5.13 2.89 -4.93
CA GLU A 17 -5.39 1.53 -4.46
C GLU A 17 -6.87 1.16 -4.59
N GLY A 18 -7.14 -0.05 -5.08
CA GLY A 18 -8.49 -0.60 -5.11
C GLY A 18 -8.79 -1.51 -6.28
N ASP A 19 -10.09 -1.76 -6.48
CA ASP A 19 -10.58 -2.69 -7.49
C ASP A 19 -10.88 -1.97 -8.82
N TYR A 20 -10.22 -2.42 -9.87
CA TYR A 20 -10.46 -1.99 -11.24
C TYR A 20 -11.24 -3.08 -12.00
N GLN A 21 -12.02 -2.66 -12.99
CA GLN A 21 -12.70 -3.61 -13.86
C GLN A 21 -12.73 -3.14 -15.31
N VAL A 22 -12.59 -4.12 -16.21
CA VAL A 22 -12.87 -3.95 -17.63
C VAL A 22 -14.21 -4.59 -17.93
N VAL A 23 -15.07 -3.86 -18.63
CA VAL A 23 -16.39 -4.30 -19.06
C VAL A 23 -16.48 -4.25 -20.57
N VAL A 24 -16.92 -5.34 -21.19
CA VAL A 24 -17.22 -5.41 -22.62
C VAL A 24 -18.69 -5.79 -22.78
N GLU A 25 -19.44 -5.01 -23.56
CA GLU A 25 -20.88 -5.16 -23.73
C GLU A 25 -21.28 -5.06 -25.21
N ASN A 26 -22.28 -5.86 -25.58
CA ASN A 26 -22.99 -5.80 -26.86
C ASN A 26 -24.47 -6.13 -26.64
N GLU A 27 -25.30 -6.11 -27.70
CA GLU A 27 -26.74 -6.40 -27.60
C GLU A 27 -27.07 -7.79 -27.03
N GLY A 28 -26.13 -8.75 -27.12
CA GLY A 28 -26.28 -10.11 -26.61
C GLY A 28 -25.85 -10.29 -25.15
N GLY A 29 -25.23 -9.28 -24.53
CA GLY A 29 -24.87 -9.32 -23.13
C GLY A 29 -23.54 -8.63 -22.79
N LYS A 30 -23.02 -8.96 -21.62
CA LYS A 30 -21.88 -8.30 -20.98
C LYS A 30 -20.92 -9.32 -20.38
N VAL A 31 -19.62 -9.06 -20.52
CA VAL A 31 -18.54 -9.77 -19.82
C VAL A 31 -17.70 -8.76 -19.05
N GLN A 32 -17.17 -9.18 -17.89
CA GLN A 32 -16.34 -8.33 -17.04
C GLN A 32 -15.11 -9.09 -16.55
N HIS A 33 -14.01 -8.37 -16.35
CA HIS A 33 -12.81 -8.87 -15.70
C HIS A 33 -12.36 -7.85 -14.64
N LYS A 34 -12.07 -8.34 -13.44
CA LYS A 34 -11.72 -7.52 -12.27
C LYS A 34 -10.25 -7.69 -11.93
N PHE A 35 -9.64 -6.63 -11.42
CA PHE A 35 -8.26 -6.55 -10.99
C PHE A 35 -8.23 -5.84 -9.64
N SER A 36 -7.36 -6.26 -8.73
CA SER A 36 -7.08 -5.52 -7.49
C SER A 36 -5.69 -4.91 -7.61
N LEU A 37 -5.61 -3.59 -7.44
CA LEU A 37 -4.38 -2.82 -7.45
C LEU A 37 -4.02 -2.50 -6.00
N GLU A 38 -2.85 -2.95 -5.55
CA GLU A 38 -2.26 -2.64 -4.23
C GLU A 38 -1.12 -1.64 -4.43
N VAL A 39 -1.14 -0.53 -3.69
CA VAL A 39 -0.12 0.52 -3.75
C VAL A 39 0.78 0.41 -2.53
N LYS A 40 2.00 -0.09 -2.74
CA LYS A 40 2.98 -0.26 -1.65
C LYS A 40 3.81 0.99 -1.46
N SER A 41 3.98 1.40 -0.21
CA SER A 41 4.88 2.47 0.20
C SER A 41 6.16 1.91 0.80
N GLU A 42 7.23 2.70 0.75
CA GLU A 42 8.47 2.34 1.44
C GLU A 42 8.24 2.33 2.96
N PRO A 43 8.87 1.40 3.69
CA PRO A 43 8.64 1.33 5.11
C PRO A 43 9.22 2.55 5.82
N MET A 44 8.45 3.13 6.75
CA MET A 44 8.83 4.32 7.51
C MET A 44 8.72 4.04 9.01
N ILE A 45 9.80 4.32 9.76
CA ILE A 45 9.77 4.20 11.22
C ILE A 45 8.83 5.28 11.77
N ILE A 46 7.80 4.82 12.49
CA ILE A 46 6.91 5.67 13.26
C ILE A 46 7.66 6.09 14.52
N ASP A 47 7.71 7.41 14.75
CA ASP A 47 8.42 8.02 15.87
C ASP A 47 9.92 7.66 15.90
N ALA A 48 10.62 7.99 14.80
CA ALA A 48 12.05 7.71 14.67
C ALA A 48 12.92 8.35 15.76
N ASP A 49 12.44 9.41 16.41
CA ASP A 49 13.14 10.10 17.48
C ASP A 49 12.95 9.44 18.86
N LYS A 50 12.04 8.45 18.99
CA LYS A 50 11.68 7.81 20.27
C LYS A 50 12.88 7.38 21.13
N TYR A 51 13.95 6.93 20.48
CA TYR A 51 15.16 6.41 21.12
C TYR A 51 16.42 7.14 20.67
N LYS A 52 16.27 8.38 20.21
CA LYS A 52 17.40 9.21 19.78
C LYS A 52 18.31 9.60 20.93
N GLU A 53 17.73 9.87 22.08
CA GLU A 53 18.48 10.21 23.29
C GLU A 53 18.84 8.94 24.08
N PRO A 54 20.02 8.91 24.73
CA PRO A 54 20.42 7.79 25.58
C PRO A 54 19.39 7.54 26.68
N GLN A 55 18.90 6.31 26.76
CA GLN A 55 18.09 5.85 27.88
C GLN A 55 18.96 5.16 28.91
N VAL A 56 18.72 5.50 30.17
CA VAL A 56 19.41 4.92 31.32
C VAL A 56 18.43 3.98 32.03
N PHE A 57 18.88 2.76 32.29
CA PHE A 57 18.12 1.72 32.97
C PHE A 57 18.92 1.17 34.14
N ASP A 58 18.22 0.64 35.15
CA ASP A 58 18.84 0.15 36.37
C ASP A 58 19.25 -1.32 36.25
N LYS A 59 20.27 -1.70 37.04
CA LYS A 59 20.74 -3.09 37.10
C LYS A 59 19.63 -4.01 37.59
N GLY A 60 19.27 -5.00 36.76
CA GLY A 60 18.24 -6.01 37.07
C GLY A 60 16.85 -5.67 36.51
N GLU A 61 16.72 -4.54 35.81
CA GLU A 61 15.50 -4.15 35.13
C GLU A 61 15.29 -4.97 33.84
N ASN A 62 14.04 -5.36 33.57
CA ASN A 62 13.64 -5.93 32.28
C ASN A 62 12.99 -4.84 31.43
N VAL A 63 13.68 -4.45 30.36
CA VAL A 63 13.27 -3.34 29.50
C VAL A 63 12.79 -3.86 28.15
N LYS A 64 11.63 -3.37 27.66
CA LYS A 64 11.12 -3.69 26.32
C LYS A 64 11.11 -2.44 25.45
N LEU A 65 12.00 -2.40 24.46
CA LEU A 65 12.03 -1.35 23.44
C LEU A 65 11.10 -1.75 22.28
N GLN A 66 10.26 -0.82 21.84
CA GLN A 66 9.31 -1.03 20.75
C GLN A 66 9.31 0.17 19.81
N LEU A 67 9.53 -0.11 18.53
CA LEU A 67 9.32 0.80 17.41
C LEU A 67 8.21 0.25 16.54
N ALA A 68 7.38 1.15 16.01
CA ALA A 68 6.42 0.83 14.98
C ALA A 68 6.94 1.34 13.64
N PHE A 69 6.47 0.75 12.54
CA PHE A 69 6.79 1.23 11.20
C PHE A 69 5.57 1.03 10.28
N THR A 70 5.48 1.83 9.22
CA THR A 70 4.59 1.61 8.06
C THR A 70 5.33 0.83 6.98
N GLY A 71 4.60 0.33 5.96
CA GLY A 71 5.16 -0.38 4.80
C GLY A 71 4.91 -1.89 4.80
#